data_AF-A0A6P0TYZ4-F1
#
_entry.id   AF-A0A6P0TYZ4-F1
#
_cell.length_a   1.000
_cell.length_b   1.000
_cell.length_c   1.000
_cell.angle_alpha   90.00
_cell.angle_beta   90.00
_cell.angle_gamma   90.00
#
_symmetry.space_group_name_H-M   'P 1'
#
loop_
_entity.id
_entity.type
_entity.pdbx_description
1 polymer ?
#
loop_
_entity_poly.entity_id
_entity_poly.type
_entity_poly.pdbx_seq_one_letter_code
_entity_poly.pdbx_strand_id
1 'polypeptide(L)'
;MSQPQLKITQRYLPHWEFDGAVYFITFKTWKRLELTPKARQIVLDACLFFHRKRYDVFVLVVMPDHVHMLIHPLVKEESQKSQKEYWSVSSIMHSIKGYSAKQILKIMTHI
;
A
#
# COMPACT_ATOMS: atom_id res chain seq x y z
N MET A 1 -5.37 -9.36 25.94
CA MET A 1 -5.47 -8.75 24.60
C MET A 1 -4.26 -7.84 24.43
N SER A 2 -3.42 -8.02 23.41
CA SER A 2 -2.28 -7.12 23.17
C SER A 2 -2.79 -5.72 22.83
N GLN A 3 -2.38 -4.71 23.59
CA GLN A 3 -2.79 -3.33 23.32
C GLN A 3 -2.20 -2.84 21.99
N PRO A 4 -2.94 -2.03 21.22
CA PRO A 4 -2.42 -1.43 20.00
C PRO A 4 -1.26 -0.48 20.35
N GLN A 5 -0.16 -0.59 19.60
CA GLN A 5 1.06 0.20 19.80
C GLN A 5 1.19 1.31 18.75
N LEU A 6 1.55 2.51 19.19
CA LEU A 6 1.94 3.61 18.31
C LEU A 6 3.43 3.50 17.97
N LYS A 7 3.76 3.45 16.68
CA LYS A 7 5.12 3.47 16.13
C LYS A 7 5.35 4.80 15.45
N ILE A 8 6.31 5.56 15.95
CA ILE A 8 6.71 6.85 15.37
C ILE A 8 8.10 6.66 14.76
N THR A 9 8.21 6.91 13.46
CA THR A 9 9.48 7.03 12.76
C THR A 9 9.56 8.38 12.08
N GLN A 10 10.75 8.78 11.65
CA GLN A 10 10.93 10.05 10.95
C GLN A 10 11.89 9.86 9.79
N ARG A 11 11.55 10.45 8.65
CA ARG A 11 12.50 10.72 7.59
C ARG A 11 12.64 12.22 7.44
N TYR A 12 11.98 12.80 6.44
CA TYR A 12 11.85 14.24 6.32
C TYR A 12 10.65 14.76 7.15
N LEU A 13 9.58 13.97 7.22
CA LEU A 13 8.40 14.21 8.04
C LEU A 13 8.18 13.05 9.03
N PRO A 14 7.45 13.27 10.14
CA PRO A 14 7.07 12.19 11.03
C PRO A 14 6.11 11.21 10.34
N HIS A 15 6.31 9.93 10.59
CA HIS A 15 5.45 8.83 10.16
C HIS A 15 4.91 8.15 11.41
N TRP A 16 3.60 8.25 11.60
CA TRP A 16 2.90 7.65 12.72
C TRP A 16 2.10 6.45 12.21
N GLU A 17 2.41 5.27 12.73
CA GLU A 17 1.70 4.04 12.45
C GLU A 17 1.16 3.48 13.76
N PHE A 18 -0.16 3.44 13.90
CA PHE A 18 -0.87 2.78 14.99
C PHE A 18 -1.28 1.37 14.57
N ASP A 19 -0.93 0.38 15.38
CA ASP A 19 -1.22 -1.03 15.10
C ASP A 19 -2.74 -1.28 15.02
N GLY A 20 -3.18 -1.91 13.93
CA GLY A 20 -4.59 -2.23 13.67
C GLY A 20 -5.46 -1.04 13.27
N ALA A 21 -4.91 0.15 13.05
CA ALA A 21 -5.68 1.29 12.53
C ALA A 21 -6.11 1.09 11.06
N VAL A 22 -7.11 1.87 10.65
CA VAL A 22 -7.50 2.01 9.24
C VAL A 22 -6.78 3.22 8.66
N TYR A 23 -6.16 3.05 7.49
CA TYR A 23 -5.37 4.08 6.84
C TYR A 23 -5.98 4.50 5.51
N PHE A 24 -6.15 5.80 5.34
CA PHE A 24 -6.36 6.40 4.04
C PHE A 24 -5.01 6.69 3.39
N ILE A 25 -4.77 6.06 2.25
CA ILE A 25 -3.51 6.07 1.52
C ILE A 25 -3.72 6.73 0.17
N THR A 26 -2.81 7.64 -0.18
CA THR A 26 -2.74 8.23 -1.50
C THR A 26 -1.33 8.17 -2.07
N PHE A 27 -1.21 7.92 -3.37
CA PHE A 27 0.04 8.07 -4.10
C PHE A 27 -0.23 8.44 -5.55
N LYS A 28 0.73 9.11 -6.18
CA LYS A 28 0.63 9.65 -7.53
C LYS A 28 1.78 9.18 -8.41
N THR A 29 1.57 9.21 -9.72
CA THR A 29 2.61 9.00 -10.72
C THR A 29 3.60 10.16 -10.74
N TRP A 30 4.77 9.92 -11.34
CA TRP A 30 5.76 10.97 -11.53
C TRP A 30 5.20 12.05 -12.47
N LYS A 31 5.35 13.32 -12.08
CA LYS A 31 4.84 14.49 -12.83
C LYS A 31 3.40 14.36 -13.35
N ARG A 32 2.51 13.67 -12.63
CA ARG A 32 1.10 13.49 -13.02
C ARG A 32 0.93 12.78 -14.37
N LEU A 33 1.89 11.92 -14.75
CA LEU A 33 1.78 11.08 -15.93
C LEU A 33 0.49 10.25 -15.87
N GLU A 34 -0.30 10.32 -16.93
CA GLU A 34 -1.53 9.55 -17.05
C GLU A 34 -1.25 8.10 -17.46
N LEU A 35 -1.84 7.17 -16.72
CA LEU A 35 -1.79 5.75 -16.95
C LEU A 35 -2.81 5.35 -18.01
N THR A 36 -2.35 4.57 -18.98
CA THR A 36 -3.26 3.88 -19.90
C THR A 36 -4.22 2.96 -19.14
N PRO A 37 -5.39 2.59 -19.69
CA PRO A 37 -6.31 1.65 -19.04
C PRO A 37 -5.63 0.33 -18.59
N LYS A 38 -4.72 -0.21 -19.41
CA LYS A 38 -3.94 -1.41 -19.07
C LYS A 38 -3.00 -1.18 -17.87
N ALA A 39 -2.35 -0.02 -17.81
CA ALA A 39 -1.49 0.34 -16.69
C ALA A 39 -2.28 0.58 -15.40
N ARG A 40 -3.49 1.15 -15.48
CA ARG A 40 -4.39 1.26 -14.33
C ARG A 40 -4.81 -0.11 -13.79
N GLN A 41 -5.07 -1.08 -14.68
CA GLN A 41 -5.38 -2.44 -14.27
C GLN A 41 -4.22 -3.08 -13.49
N ILE A 42 -2.97 -2.91 -13.94
CA ILE A 42 -1.78 -3.39 -13.21
C ILE A 42 -1.72 -2.80 -11.79
N VAL A 43 -2.03 -1.51 -11.64
CA VAL A 43 -2.04 -0.86 -10.32
C VAL A 43 -3.17 -1.41 -9.45
N LEU A 44 -4.36 -1.58 -10.01
CA LEU A 44 -5.51 -2.18 -9.33
C LEU A 44 -5.17 -3.60 -8.84
N ASP A 45 -4.62 -4.43 -9.70
CA ASP A 45 -4.23 -5.81 -9.39
C ASP A 45 -3.15 -5.84 -8.31
N ALA A 46 -2.14 -4.96 -8.39
CA ALA A 46 -1.09 -4.85 -7.38
C ALA A 46 -1.64 -4.44 -6.00
N CYS A 47 -2.61 -3.52 -5.97
CA CYS A 47 -3.30 -3.11 -4.74
C CYS A 47 -4.23 -4.20 -4.18
N LEU A 48 -4.76 -5.11 -5.00
CA LEU A 48 -5.64 -6.19 -4.56
C LEU A 48 -4.89 -7.50 -4.29
N PHE A 49 -3.65 -7.63 -4.74
CA PHE A 49 -2.88 -8.87 -4.69
C PHE A 49 -2.78 -9.50 -3.30
N PHE A 50 -2.63 -8.67 -2.26
CA PHE A 50 -2.53 -9.09 -0.87
C PHE A 50 -3.79 -8.80 -0.04
N HIS A 51 -4.92 -8.49 -0.69
CA HIS A 51 -6.20 -8.35 0.00
C HIS A 51 -6.50 -9.63 0.79
N ARG A 52 -6.92 -9.48 2.06
CA ARG A 52 -7.17 -10.57 3.03
C ARG A 52 -5.94 -11.40 3.40
N LYS A 53 -4.74 -10.95 3.05
CA LYS A 53 -3.46 -11.60 3.39
C LYS A 53 -2.53 -10.70 4.18
N ARG A 54 -2.32 -9.47 3.69
CA ARG A 54 -1.49 -8.46 4.38
C ARG A 54 -2.30 -7.27 4.88
N TYR A 55 -3.42 -7.01 4.23
CA TYR A 55 -4.33 -5.92 4.57
C TYR A 55 -5.72 -6.23 4.01
N ASP A 56 -6.76 -5.69 4.64
CA ASP A 56 -8.09 -5.59 4.06
C ASP A 56 -8.22 -4.29 3.29
N VAL A 57 -8.92 -4.35 2.16
CA VAL A 57 -9.20 -3.21 1.29
C VAL A 57 -10.67 -2.91 1.42
N PHE A 58 -11.01 -1.72 1.94
CA PHE A 58 -12.40 -1.27 2.03
C PHE A 58 -12.81 -0.50 0.80
N VAL A 59 -11.94 0.40 0.34
CA VAL A 59 -12.17 1.26 -0.83
C VAL A 59 -10.88 1.37 -1.60
N LEU A 60 -10.97 1.31 -2.93
CA LEU A 60 -9.84 1.51 -3.82
C LEU A 60 -10.31 2.18 -5.11
N VAL A 61 -9.65 3.27 -5.49
CA VAL A 61 -9.88 3.96 -6.75
C VAL A 61 -8.53 4.23 -7.41
N VAL A 62 -8.42 3.82 -8.69
CA VAL A 62 -7.26 4.12 -9.53
C VAL A 62 -7.67 5.18 -10.57
N MET A 63 -7.29 6.42 -10.29
CA MET A 63 -7.47 7.56 -11.19
C MET A 63 -6.41 7.51 -12.31
N PRO A 64 -6.51 8.36 -13.35
CA PRO A 64 -5.53 8.40 -14.43
C PRO A 64 -4.08 8.56 -13.94
N ASP A 65 -3.82 9.35 -12.91
CA ASP A 65 -2.47 9.73 -12.47
C ASP A 65 -2.22 9.49 -10.97
N HIS A 66 -3.21 8.99 -10.23
CA HIS A 66 -3.08 8.76 -8.79
C HIS A 66 -4.04 7.68 -8.26
N VAL A 67 -3.81 7.26 -7.02
CA VAL A 67 -4.58 6.21 -6.35
C VAL A 67 -5.05 6.72 -5.00
N HIS A 68 -6.28 6.37 -4.64
CA HIS A 68 -6.85 6.50 -3.31
C HIS A 68 -7.24 5.12 -2.78
N MET A 69 -6.88 4.82 -1.55
CA MET A 69 -7.14 3.52 -0.95
C MET A 69 -7.43 3.65 0.55
N LEU A 70 -8.42 2.92 1.04
CA LEU A 70 -8.71 2.79 2.47
C LEU A 70 -8.43 1.34 2.87
N ILE A 71 -7.43 1.14 3.74
CA ILE A 71 -6.99 -0.21 4.13
C ILE A 71 -6.89 -0.41 5.64
N HIS A 72 -7.04 -1.66 6.07
CA HIS A 72 -6.73 -2.12 7.42
C HIS A 72 -5.59 -3.15 7.35
N PRO A 73 -4.36 -2.83 7.78
CA PRO A 73 -3.27 -3.79 7.84
C PRO A 73 -3.57 -4.96 8.78
N LEU A 74 -3.25 -6.18 8.35
CA LEU A 74 -3.50 -7.40 9.10
C LEU A 74 -2.28 -7.81 9.94
N VAL A 75 -2.51 -8.70 10.89
CA VAL A 75 -1.46 -9.35 11.68
C VAL A 75 -0.68 -10.32 10.79
N LYS A 76 0.65 -10.36 10.94
CA LYS A 76 1.51 -11.34 10.29
C LYS A 76 1.28 -12.71 10.94
N GLU A 77 0.92 -13.71 10.13
CA GLU A 77 0.65 -15.09 10.60
C GLU A 77 1.85 -15.69 11.34
N GLU A 78 3.07 -15.30 10.98
CA GLU A 78 4.33 -15.84 11.50
C GLU A 78 4.80 -15.15 12.80
N SER A 79 3.94 -14.38 13.49
CA SER A 79 4.32 -13.75 14.76
C SER A 79 4.49 -14.81 15.87
N GLN A 80 5.66 -15.45 15.92
CA GLN A 80 6.07 -16.38 16.97
C GLN A 80 6.31 -15.69 18.32
N LYS A 81 6.28 -14.36 18.35
CA LYS A 81 6.43 -13.57 19.58
C LYS A 81 5.09 -13.41 20.27
N SER A 82 5.11 -13.29 21.59
CA SER A 82 3.99 -13.02 22.48
C SER A 82 3.20 -11.73 22.18
N GLN A 83 3.53 -11.02 21.08
CA GLN A 83 2.96 -9.76 20.63
C GLN A 83 2.54 -9.88 19.17
N LYS A 84 1.31 -9.46 18.86
CA LYS A 84 0.79 -9.37 17.50
C LYS A 84 1.58 -8.33 16.70
N GLU A 85 2.20 -8.75 15.60
CA GLU A 85 2.91 -7.85 14.69
C GLU A 85 2.06 -7.58 13.45
N TYR A 86 1.77 -6.33 13.15
CA TYR A 86 1.02 -5.92 11.96
C TYR A 86 1.95 -5.66 10.77
N TRP A 87 1.43 -5.81 9.56
CA TRP A 87 2.10 -5.28 8.36
C TRP A 87 2.19 -3.76 8.45
N SER A 88 3.39 -3.19 8.27
CA SER A 88 3.56 -1.73 8.27
C SER A 88 3.04 -1.12 6.97
N VAL A 89 2.50 0.10 7.05
CA VAL A 89 2.02 0.84 5.88
C VAL A 89 3.17 1.05 4.89
N SER A 90 4.36 1.37 5.39
CA SER A 90 5.57 1.49 4.57
C SER A 90 5.88 0.22 3.77
N SER A 91 5.81 -0.97 4.38
CA SER A 91 6.09 -2.24 3.69
C SER A 91 5.05 -2.56 2.61
N ILE A 92 3.77 -2.30 2.88
CA ILE A 92 2.66 -2.46 1.94
C ILE A 92 2.88 -1.54 0.73
N MET A 93 3.15 -0.27 1.00
CA MET A 93 3.38 0.74 -0.04
C MET A 93 4.61 0.47 -0.90
N HIS A 94 5.70 0.03 -0.27
CA HIS A 94 6.90 -0.39 -1.00
C HIS A 94 6.59 -1.54 -1.97
N SER A 95 5.83 -2.55 -1.53
CA SER A 95 5.42 -3.68 -2.35
C SER A 95 4.56 -3.25 -3.54
N ILE A 96 3.48 -2.49 -3.30
CA ILE A 96 2.54 -2.06 -4.33
C ILE A 96 3.24 -1.20 -5.38
N LYS A 97 3.90 -0.12 -4.94
CA LYS A 97 4.55 0.84 -5.85
C LYS A 97 5.73 0.24 -6.59
N GLY A 98 6.52 -0.60 -5.91
CA GLY A 98 7.69 -1.24 -6.51
C GLY A 98 7.31 -2.25 -7.59
N TYR A 99 6.28 -3.05 -7.36
CA TYR A 99 5.80 -4.01 -8.35
C TYR A 99 5.11 -3.30 -9.53
N SER A 100 4.15 -2.40 -9.26
CA SER A 100 3.38 -1.76 -10.32
C SER A 100 4.25 -0.93 -11.26
N ALA A 101 5.22 -0.16 -10.74
CA ALA A 101 6.14 0.60 -11.58
C ALA A 101 6.94 -0.28 -12.55
N LYS A 102 7.44 -1.43 -12.09
CA LYS A 102 8.20 -2.37 -12.93
C LYS A 102 7.34 -3.01 -14.02
N GLN A 103 6.08 -3.32 -13.73
CA GLN A 103 5.18 -3.91 -14.72
C GLN A 103 4.66 -2.87 -15.72
N ILE A 104 4.36 -1.65 -15.27
CA ILE A 104 3.92 -0.54 -16.14
C ILE A 104 4.98 -0.24 -17.19
N LEU A 105 6.27 -0.20 -16.82
CA LEU A 105 7.37 0.08 -17.75
C LEU A 105 7.43 -0.91 -18.94
N LYS A 106 6.96 -2.15 -18.76
CA LYS A 106 6.93 -3.16 -19.82
C LYS A 106 5.85 -2.90 -20.87
N ILE A 107 4.80 -2.16 -20.53
CA ILE A 107 3.64 -1.93 -21.39
C ILE A 107 3.50 -0.46 -21.83
N MET A 108 4.19 0.46 -21.15
CA MET A 108 4.28 1.88 -21.49
C MET A 108 5.75 2.22 -21.75
N THR A 109 6.24 1.86 -22.94
CA THR A 109 7.65 1.93 -23.35
C THR A 109 8.17 3.33 -23.67
N HIS A 110 7.30 4.35 -23.70
CA HIS A 110 7.66 5.73 -24.04
C HIS A 110 7.55 6.71 -22.86
N ILE A 111 7.66 6.22 -21.62
CA ILE A 111 7.71 7.04 -20.41
C ILE A 111 9.14 7.50 -20.15
#